data_AF-A0A346NM64-F1
#
_entry.id   AF-A0A346NM64-F1
#
_cell.length_a   1.000
_cell.length_b   1.000
_cell.length_c   1.000
_cell.angle_alpha   90.00
_cell.angle_beta   90.00
_cell.angle_gamma   90.00
#
_symmetry.space_group_name_H-M   'P 1'
#
loop_
_entity.id
_entity.type
_entity.pdbx_description
1 polymer ?
#
loop_
_entity_poly.entity_id
_entity_poly.type
_entity_poly.pdbx_seq_one_letter_code
_entity_poly.pdbx_strand_id
1 'polypeptide(L)'
;MAYEINETHAKTLIEVIAQSSHWKLHPEKRKPFASTEEAFAYVETHNEPLCIRVPVASSDEHLTVKVTSSDDDMVFTNVSFDNPIEKKIHGSHLKLIESTVTEMLNERLPEGQKVASF
;
A
#
# COMPACT_ATOMS: atom_id res chain seq x y z
N MET A 1 -13.00 5.56 14.04
CA MET A 1 -12.05 5.64 12.91
C MET A 1 -11.01 4.57 13.15
N ALA A 2 -11.01 3.51 12.34
CA ALA A 2 -10.01 2.47 12.44
C ALA A 2 -8.71 3.02 11.82
N TYR A 3 -7.80 3.45 12.68
CA TYR A 3 -6.48 3.96 12.27
C TYR A 3 -5.43 2.86 12.26
N GLU A 4 -5.84 1.62 12.45
CA GLU A 4 -4.96 0.49 12.73
C GLU A 4 -5.06 -0.53 11.60
N ILE A 5 -4.02 -1.31 11.44
CA ILE A 5 -4.00 -2.46 10.54
C ILE A 5 -3.92 -3.73 11.39
N ASN A 6 -4.76 -4.71 11.07
CA ASN A 6 -4.72 -6.01 11.72
C ASN A 6 -3.42 -6.71 11.34
N GLU A 7 -2.82 -7.43 12.29
CA GLU A 7 -1.57 -8.16 12.06
C GLU A 7 -1.69 -9.11 10.85
N THR A 8 -2.78 -9.89 10.76
CA THR A 8 -3.01 -10.80 9.62
C THR A 8 -3.03 -10.06 8.28
N HIS A 9 -3.74 -8.92 8.21
CA HIS A 9 -3.82 -8.09 7.02
C HIS A 9 -2.46 -7.48 6.66
N ALA A 10 -1.72 -7.00 7.65
CA ALA A 10 -0.39 -6.45 7.47
C ALA A 10 0.59 -7.52 6.97
N LYS A 11 0.55 -8.72 7.55
CA LYS A 11 1.34 -9.88 7.14
C LYS A 11 1.06 -10.26 5.70
N THR A 12 -0.20 -10.43 5.32
CA THR A 12 -0.56 -10.75 3.93
C THR A 12 -0.17 -9.63 2.97
N LEU A 13 -0.32 -8.36 3.36
CA LEU A 13 0.14 -7.23 2.56
C LEU A 13 1.65 -7.30 2.32
N ILE A 14 2.45 -7.55 3.37
CA ILE A 14 3.90 -7.69 3.24
C ILE A 14 4.25 -8.78 2.23
N GLU A 15 3.59 -9.94 2.27
CA GLU A 15 3.83 -11.03 1.32
C GLU A 15 3.52 -10.63 -0.12
N VAL A 16 2.40 -9.95 -0.34
CA VAL A 16 2.00 -9.52 -1.69
C VAL A 16 2.94 -8.43 -2.20
N ILE A 17 3.27 -7.44 -1.38
CA ILE A 17 4.19 -6.35 -1.74
C ILE A 17 5.60 -6.89 -1.99
N ALA A 18 6.05 -7.89 -1.22
CA ALA A 18 7.34 -8.54 -1.43
C ALA A 18 7.47 -9.22 -2.80
N GLN A 19 6.34 -9.68 -3.37
CA GLN A 19 6.30 -10.23 -4.72
C GLN A 19 6.36 -9.13 -5.79
N SER A 20 6.02 -7.90 -5.43
CA SER A 20 6.13 -6.73 -6.29
C SER A 20 7.51 -6.09 -6.17
N SER A 21 8.36 -6.25 -7.18
CA SER A 21 9.77 -5.84 -7.13
C SER A 21 10.02 -4.32 -7.13
N HIS A 22 8.97 -3.49 -7.19
CA HIS A 22 9.08 -2.04 -7.24
C HIS A 22 8.38 -1.30 -6.10
N TRP A 23 7.49 -1.95 -5.35
CA TRP A 23 6.74 -1.29 -4.29
C TRP A 23 7.48 -1.37 -2.96
N LYS A 24 7.41 -0.30 -2.18
CA LYS A 24 8.07 -0.24 -0.88
C LYS A 24 7.06 0.00 0.23
N LEU A 25 7.06 -0.86 1.22
CA LEU A 25 6.20 -0.72 2.39
C LEU A 25 6.94 0.02 3.50
N HIS A 26 6.24 0.94 4.18
CA HIS A 26 6.78 1.67 5.31
C HIS A 26 5.70 2.06 6.32
N PRO A 27 6.01 2.16 7.61
CA PRO A 27 5.11 2.79 8.58
C PRO A 27 4.99 4.30 8.31
N GLU A 28 3.88 4.94 8.72
CA GLU A 28 3.67 6.38 8.49
C GLU A 28 4.82 7.26 9.01
N LYS A 29 5.44 6.87 10.14
CA LYS A 29 6.47 7.67 10.82
C LYS A 29 7.90 7.17 10.60
N ARG A 30 8.09 6.16 9.74
CA ARG A 30 9.39 5.50 9.55
C ARG A 30 9.77 5.39 8.08
N LYS A 31 11.05 5.08 7.86
CA LYS A 31 11.58 4.77 6.54
C LYS A 31 11.02 3.44 6.04
N PRO A 32 11.06 3.18 4.72
CA PRO A 32 10.74 1.86 4.18
C PRO A 32 11.53 0.75 4.82
N PHE A 33 10.85 -0.37 5.04
CA PHE A 33 11.46 -1.58 5.56
C PHE A 33 12.57 -2.04 4.62
N ALA A 34 13.69 -2.48 5.20
CA ALA A 34 14.83 -2.99 4.45
C ALA A 34 14.59 -4.42 3.94
N SER A 35 13.78 -5.19 4.66
CA SER A 35 13.41 -6.56 4.31
C SER A 35 11.98 -6.89 4.74
N THR A 36 11.43 -7.96 4.15
CA THR A 36 10.12 -8.51 4.55
C THR A 36 10.12 -8.96 6.00
N GLU A 37 11.19 -9.60 6.46
CA GLU A 37 11.36 -10.08 7.83
C GLU A 37 11.28 -8.93 8.85
N GLU A 38 11.90 -7.79 8.54
CA GLU A 38 11.80 -6.58 9.38
C GLU A 38 10.34 -6.08 9.44
N ALA A 39 9.65 -6.06 8.30
CA ALA A 39 8.25 -5.67 8.24
C ALA A 39 7.37 -6.61 9.07
N PHE A 40 7.59 -7.93 8.99
CA PHE A 40 6.88 -8.94 9.77
C PHE A 40 7.06 -8.73 11.27
N ALA A 41 8.31 -8.62 11.73
CA ALA A 41 8.60 -8.40 13.15
C ALA A 41 8.01 -7.08 13.67
N TYR A 42 7.94 -6.06 12.80
CA TYR A 42 7.34 -4.78 13.16
C TYR A 42 5.83 -4.89 13.41
N VAL A 43 5.09 -5.48 12.46
CA VAL A 43 3.62 -5.56 12.52
C VAL A 43 3.10 -6.53 13.58
N GLU A 44 3.96 -7.42 14.10
CA GLU A 44 3.65 -8.27 15.26
C GLU A 44 3.59 -7.48 16.58
N THR A 45 4.26 -6.34 16.65
CA THR A 45 4.34 -5.52 17.87
C THR A 45 3.71 -4.13 17.71
N HIS A 46 3.38 -3.75 16.47
CA HIS A 46 2.80 -2.46 16.13
C HIS A 46 1.57 -2.67 15.23
N ASN A 47 0.45 -2.08 15.63
CA ASN A 47 -0.81 -2.09 14.89
C ASN A 47 -1.02 -0.80 14.08
N GLU A 48 0.03 -0.01 13.88
CA GLU A 48 -0.04 1.27 13.16
C GLU A 48 -0.27 1.07 11.65
N PRO A 49 -0.90 2.04 10.97
CA PRO A 49 -1.24 1.89 9.56
C PRO A 49 0.02 1.92 8.70
N LEU A 50 -0.01 1.16 7.62
CA LEU A 50 1.12 1.04 6.71
C LEU A 50 0.94 1.92 5.48
N CYS A 51 2.03 2.34 4.87
CA CYS A 51 2.06 3.13 3.66
C CYS A 51 2.84 2.38 2.58
N ILE A 52 2.26 2.31 1.40
CA ILE A 52 2.87 1.74 0.20
C ILE A 52 3.37 2.90 -0.65
N ARG A 53 4.66 2.87 -0.98
CA ARG A 53 5.25 3.72 -2.02
C ARG A 53 5.18 2.99 -3.34
N VAL A 54 4.41 3.58 -4.25
CA VAL A 54 4.23 3.13 -5.63
C VAL A 54 4.98 4.09 -6.56
N PRO A 55 6.05 3.64 -7.25
CA PRO A 55 6.78 4.51 -8.17
C PRO A 55 5.96 4.82 -9.43
N VAL A 56 6.12 6.04 -9.93
CA VAL A 56 5.52 6.47 -11.20
C VAL A 56 6.46 6.11 -12.35
N ALA A 57 5.94 5.46 -13.39
CA ALA A 57 6.68 5.18 -14.61
C ALA A 57 7.19 6.48 -15.22
N SER A 58 8.47 6.49 -15.59
CA SER A 58 9.15 7.64 -16.21
C SER A 58 9.30 8.88 -15.31
N SER A 59 9.16 8.74 -13.99
CA SER A 59 9.46 9.80 -13.02
C SER A 59 10.17 9.21 -11.78
N ASP A 60 10.96 10.03 -11.08
CA ASP A 60 11.48 9.70 -9.74
C ASP A 60 10.41 9.92 -8.64
N GLU A 61 9.20 10.30 -9.04
CA GLU A 61 8.06 10.48 -8.15
C GLU A 61 7.48 9.16 -7.66
N HIS A 62 7.01 9.18 -6.41
CA HIS A 62 6.39 8.05 -5.77
C HIS A 62 5.08 8.49 -5.16
N LEU A 63 4.02 7.75 -5.46
CA LEU A 63 2.73 7.91 -4.83
C LEU A 63 2.68 7.10 -3.54
N THR A 64 2.00 7.62 -2.54
CA THR A 64 1.86 7.02 -1.22
C THR A 64 0.41 6.61 -1.01
N VAL A 65 0.21 5.33 -0.74
CA VAL A 65 -1.10 4.75 -0.44
C VAL A 65 -1.07 4.23 0.99
N LYS A 66 -1.88 4.84 1.85
CA LYS A 66 -2.07 4.41 3.22
C LYS A 66 -2.99 3.19 3.26
N VAL A 67 -2.70 2.26 4.15
CA VAL A 67 -3.42 1.00 4.30
C VAL A 67 -3.82 0.81 5.75
N THR A 68 -5.12 0.65 5.98
CA THR A 68 -5.71 0.33 7.28
C THR A 68 -6.56 -0.94 7.17
N SER A 69 -6.99 -1.49 8.30
CA SER A 69 -7.98 -2.56 8.34
C SER A 69 -9.34 -2.03 8.78
N SER A 70 -10.39 -2.53 8.13
CA SER A 70 -11.78 -2.32 8.49
C SER A 70 -12.45 -3.69 8.47
N ASP A 71 -12.63 -4.29 9.65
CA ASP A 71 -13.21 -5.63 9.79
C ASP A 71 -12.37 -6.67 9.00
N ASP A 72 -12.97 -7.38 8.04
CA ASP A 72 -12.31 -8.35 7.14
C ASP A 72 -11.72 -7.70 5.87
N ASP A 73 -11.91 -6.39 5.70
CA ASP A 73 -11.41 -5.64 4.55
C ASP A 73 -10.17 -4.82 4.88
N MET A 74 -9.27 -4.69 3.91
CA MET A 74 -8.18 -3.73 3.92
C MET A 74 -8.58 -2.48 3.15
N VAL A 75 -8.40 -1.31 3.77
CA VAL A 75 -8.75 -0.02 3.17
C VAL A 75 -7.48 0.66 2.68
N PHE A 76 -7.41 0.93 1.39
CA PHE A 76 -6.32 1.59 0.70
C PHE A 76 -6.72 3.02 0.38
N THR A 77 -6.11 3.98 1.06
CA THR A 77 -6.37 5.41 0.91
C THR A 77 -5.20 6.08 0.22
N ASN A 78 -5.45 6.69 -0.93
CA ASN A 78 -4.42 7.44 -1.64
C ASN A 78 -4.20 8.81 -0.97
N VAL A 79 -3.07 8.99 -0.30
CA VAL A 79 -2.75 10.22 0.44
C VAL A 79 -1.85 11.18 -0.36
N SER A 80 -1.49 10.83 -1.59
CA SER A 80 -0.64 11.67 -2.46
C SER A 80 -1.40 12.75 -3.22
N PHE A 81 -2.72 12.72 -3.24
CA PHE A 81 -3.56 13.72 -3.93
C PHE A 81 -4.43 14.47 -2.92
N ASP A 82 -4.74 15.74 -3.19
CA ASP A 82 -5.62 16.58 -2.35
C ASP A 82 -7.01 15.97 -2.11
N ASN A 83 -7.49 15.12 -3.02
CA ASN A 83 -8.73 14.36 -2.87
C ASN A 83 -8.43 12.86 -2.71
N PRO A 84 -8.27 12.36 -1.48
CA PRO A 84 -7.99 10.96 -1.24
C PRO A 84 -9.15 10.08 -1.69
N ILE A 85 -8.86 9.06 -2.50
CA ILE A 85 -9.79 7.96 -2.75
C ILE A 85 -9.45 6.82 -1.81
N GLU A 86 -10.49 6.18 -1.29
CA GLU A 86 -10.40 4.95 -0.53
C GLU A 86 -10.94 3.77 -1.34
N LYS A 87 -10.19 2.67 -1.37
CA LYS A 87 -10.61 1.38 -1.96
C LYS A 87 -10.55 0.31 -0.88
N LYS A 88 -11.63 -0.45 -0.73
CA LYS A 88 -11.69 -1.59 0.18
C LYS A 88 -11.42 -2.87 -0.59
N ILE A 89 -10.47 -3.67 -0.12
CA ILE A 89 -10.13 -4.97 -0.70
C ILE A 89 -10.21 -6.00 0.42
N HIS A 90 -11.09 -6.98 0.25
CA HIS A 90 -11.20 -8.09 1.17
C HIS A 90 -9.89 -8.90 1.21
N GLY A 91 -9.50 -9.42 2.38
CA GLY A 91 -8.26 -10.18 2.56
C GLY A 91 -8.05 -11.32 1.55
N SER A 92 -9.14 -11.95 1.08
CA SER A 92 -9.11 -13.00 0.06
C SER A 92 -8.69 -12.54 -1.34
N HIS A 93 -8.85 -11.25 -1.65
CA HIS A 93 -8.58 -10.64 -2.96
C HIS A 93 -7.27 -9.84 -2.98
N LEU A 94 -6.41 -9.96 -1.96
CA LEU A 94 -5.18 -9.18 -1.86
C LEU A 94 -4.19 -9.42 -3.01
N LYS A 95 -4.29 -10.55 -3.70
CA LYS A 95 -3.52 -10.78 -4.93
C LYS A 95 -3.81 -9.75 -6.04
N LEU A 96 -4.96 -9.10 -5.99
CA LEU A 96 -5.39 -8.06 -6.93
C LEU A 96 -5.06 -6.66 -6.44
N ILE A 97 -4.38 -6.48 -5.30
CA ILE A 97 -4.03 -5.14 -4.81
C ILE A 97 -3.16 -4.41 -5.81
N GLU A 98 -2.27 -5.12 -6.50
CA GLU A 98 -1.34 -4.50 -7.42
C GLU A 98 -2.10 -3.82 -8.56
N SER A 99 -3.01 -4.56 -9.20
CA SER A 99 -3.91 -4.04 -10.22
C SER A 99 -4.83 -2.95 -9.67
N THR A 100 -5.47 -3.18 -8.51
CA THR A 100 -6.46 -2.24 -7.95
C THR A 100 -5.85 -0.90 -7.59
N VAL A 101 -4.70 -0.92 -6.91
CA VAL A 101 -3.97 0.30 -6.52
C VAL A 101 -3.37 0.97 -7.76
N THR A 102 -2.85 0.19 -8.71
CA THR A 102 -2.35 0.70 -9.99
C THR A 102 -3.43 1.44 -10.79
N GLU A 103 -4.61 0.83 -10.95
CA GLU A 103 -5.75 1.44 -11.61
C GLU A 103 -6.21 2.70 -10.87
N MET A 104 -6.39 2.62 -9.54
CA MET A 104 -6.79 3.76 -8.71
C MET A 104 -5.82 4.94 -8.83
N LEU A 105 -4.52 4.68 -8.91
CA LEU A 105 -3.49 5.72 -9.07
C LEU A 105 -3.45 6.24 -10.51
N ASN A 106 -3.53 5.36 -11.51
CA ASN A 106 -3.56 5.74 -12.93
C ASN A 106 -4.78 6.59 -13.30
N GLU A 107 -5.94 6.33 -12.69
CA GLU A 107 -7.14 7.17 -12.87
C GLU A 107 -6.95 8.61 -12.36
N ARG A 108 -5.96 8.83 -11.49
CA ARG A 108 -5.66 10.14 -10.90
C ARG A 108 -4.42 10.80 -11.49
N LEU A 109 -3.52 10.02 -12.09
CA LEU A 109 -2.35 10.57 -12.76
C LEU A 109 -2.76 11.34 -14.03
N PRO A 110 -2.13 12.48 -14.32
CA PRO A 110 -2.40 13.24 -15.54
C PRO A 110 -2.03 12.43 -16.79
N GLU A 111 -2.67 12.74 -17.93
CA GLU A 111 -2.41 12.08 -19.21
C GLU A 111 -0.91 12.08 -19.54
N GLY A 112 -0.31 10.89 -19.63
CA GLY A 112 1.11 10.68 -19.90
C GLY A 112 1.92 10.18 -18.70
N GLN A 113 1.40 10.25 -17.48
CA GLN A 113 1.98 9.58 -16.30
C GLN A 113 1.21 8.29 -16.02
N LYS A 114 1.94 7.22 -15.73
CA LYS A 114 1.37 5.94 -15.29
C LYS A 114 2.18 5.45 -14.11
N VAL A 115 1.59 4.69 -13.19
CA VAL A 115 2.40 3.96 -12.22
C VAL A 115 3.25 2.91 -12.93
N ALA A 116 4.44 2.64 -12.40
CA ALA A 116 5.28 1.56 -12.89
C ALA A 116 4.50 0.24 -12.74
N SER A 117 4.05 -0.29 -13.87
CA SER A 117 3.35 -1.56 -13.99
C SER A 117 4.33 -2.56 -14.62
N PHE A 118 4.31 -3.81 -14.15
CA PHE A 118 5.06 -4.91 -14.76
C PHE A 118 4.28 -5.57 -15.90
#